data_AF-A0A6L9MIU1-F1
#
_entry.id   AF-A0A6L9MIU1-F1
#
_cell.length_a   1.000
_cell.length_b   1.000
_cell.length_c   1.000
_cell.angle_alpha   90.00
_cell.angle_beta   90.00
_cell.angle_gamma   90.00
#
_symmetry.space_group_name_H-M   'P 1'
#
loop_
_entity.id
_entity.type
_entity.pdbx_description
1 polymer ?
#
loop_
_entity_poly.entity_id
_entity_poly.type
_entity_poly.pdbx_seq_one_letter_code
_entity_poly.pdbx_strand_id
1 'polypeptide(L)' 'MSSTKPSLLTRDQTVWREGREAARKRLTKKDNPYASGTADHRAWNKGFKGE' A
#
# COMPACT_ATOMS: atom_id res chain seq x y z
N MET A 1 25.19 17.67 2.80
CA MET A 1 24.99 16.21 2.74
C MET A 1 23.56 15.92 3.15
N SER A 2 22.68 15.54 2.23
CA SER A 2 21.28 15.26 2.54
C SER A 2 21.17 13.93 3.28
N SER A 3 20.91 13.96 4.58
CA SER A 3 20.58 12.78 5.37
C SER A 3 19.20 12.29 4.97
N THR A 4 19.14 11.26 4.13
CA THR A 4 17.93 10.49 3.84
C THR A 4 17.48 9.80 5.12
N LYS A 5 16.54 10.41 5.85
CA LYS A 5 15.83 9.72 6.94
C LYS A 5 15.13 8.50 6.31
N PRO A 6 15.34 7.27 6.80
CA PRO A 6 14.45 6.18 6.44
C PRO A 6 13.06 6.63 6.89
N SER A 7 12.13 6.81 5.96
CA SER A 7 10.77 7.13 6.34
C SER A 7 10.27 5.97 7.20
N LEU A 8 10.06 6.22 8.49
CA LEU A 8 9.45 5.27 9.43
C LEU A 8 7.97 5.18 9.09
N LEU A 9 7.66 4.75 7.87
CA LEU A 9 6.29 4.44 7.50
C LEU A 9 5.85 3.29 8.39
N THR A 10 4.68 3.46 9.01
CA THR A 10 4.03 2.33 9.66
C THR A 10 3.77 1.23 8.63
N ARG A 11 3.55 0.00 9.11
CA ARG A 11 3.19 -1.12 8.23
C ARG A 11 2.00 -0.75 7.34
N ASP A 12 0.96 -0.19 7.92
CA ASP A 12 -0.23 0.32 7.21
C ASP A 12 0.11 1.33 6.11
N GLN A 13 0.98 2.31 6.37
CA GLN A 13 1.38 3.31 5.39
C GLN A 13 2.19 2.70 4.24
N THR A 14 3.04 1.72 4.54
CA THR A 14 3.80 0.98 3.53
C THR A 14 2.87 0.21 2.62
N VAL A 15 1.93 -0.54 3.22
CA VAL A 15 0.96 -1.36 2.49
C VAL A 15 -0.03 -0.50 1.68
N TRP A 16 -0.42 0.67 2.20
CA TRP A 16 -1.18 1.66 1.45
C TRP A 16 -0.42 2.15 0.21
N ARG A 17 0.88 2.44 0.34
CA ARG A 17 1.71 2.87 -0.80
C ARG A 17 1.80 1.78 -1.87
N GLU A 18 1.95 0.51 -1.47
CA GLU A 18 1.93 -0.62 -2.39
C GLU A 18 0.61 -0.70 -3.18
N GLY A 19 -0.53 -0.51 -2.52
CA GLY A 19 -1.84 -0.45 -3.19
C GLY A 19 -1.92 0.67 -4.22
N ARG A 20 -1.42 1.86 -3.87
CA ARG A 20 -1.37 3.01 -4.77
C ARG A 20 -0.49 2.75 -6.00
N GLU A 21 0.62 2.06 -5.83
CA GLU A 21 1.49 1.65 -6.95
C GLU A 21 0.83 0.60 -7.83
N ALA A 22 0.10 -0.36 -7.25
CA ALA A 22 -0.66 -1.34 -8.02
C ALA A 22 -1.72 -0.69 -8.90
N ALA A 23 -2.44 0.32 -8.40
CA ALA A 23 -3.38 1.10 -9.20
C ALA A 23 -2.71 1.83 -10.36
N ARG A 24 -1.53 2.44 -10.13
CA ARG A 24 -0.72 3.07 -11.20
C ARG A 24 -0.27 2.07 -12.26
N LYS A 25 0.01 0.84 -11.88
CA LYS A 25 0.39 -0.27 -12.77
C LYS A 25 -0.81 -0.92 -13.48
N ARG A 26 -2.03 -0.40 -13.30
CA ARG A 26 -3.28 -0.97 -13.85
C ARG A 26 -3.52 -2.42 -13.45
N LEU A 27 -3.07 -2.82 -12.25
CA LEU A 27 -3.45 -4.10 -11.66
C LEU A 27 -4.91 -4.05 -11.22
N THR A 28 -5.45 -5.18 -10.76
CA THR A 28 -6.79 -5.31 -10.24
C THR A 28 -6.79 -5.52 -8.73
N LYS A 29 -7.95 -5.34 -8.08
CA LYS A 29 -8.10 -5.62 -6.64
C LYS A 29 -7.83 -7.09 -6.27
N LYS A 30 -7.93 -8.01 -7.24
CA LYS A 30 -7.64 -9.44 -7.03
C LYS A 30 -6.15 -9.72 -6.89
N ASP A 31 -5.31 -8.78 -7.31
CA ASP A 31 -3.85 -8.85 -7.19
C ASP A 31 -3.35 -8.37 -5.81
N ASN A 32 -4.26 -8.10 -4.88
CA ASN A 32 -3.92 -7.82 -3.49
C ASN A 32 -3.31 -9.08 -2.85
N PRO A 33 -2.04 -9.06 -2.40
CA PRO A 33 -1.36 -10.24 -1.87
C PRO A 33 -1.77 -10.57 -0.42
N TYR A 34 -2.51 -9.67 0.24
CA TYR A 34 -2.84 -9.79 1.65
C TYR A 34 -4.14 -10.57 1.86
N ALA A 35 -4.17 -11.41 2.90
CA ALA A 35 -5.34 -12.19 3.25
C ALA A 35 -6.57 -11.28 3.49
N SER A 36 -7.69 -11.63 2.88
CA SER A 36 -8.92 -10.83 2.94
C SER A 36 -9.35 -10.57 4.39
N GLY A 37 -9.81 -9.34 4.65
CA GLY A 37 -10.30 -8.91 5.97
C GLY A 37 -9.22 -8.42 6.95
N THR A 38 -7.94 -8.70 6.71
CA THR A 38 -6.81 -8.23 7.54
C THR A 38 -6.60 -6.71 7.44
N ALA A 39 -5.84 -6.15 8.40
CA ALA A 39 -5.45 -4.74 8.39
C ALA A 39 -4.68 -4.38 7.10
N ASP A 40 -3.67 -5.18 6.74
CA ASP A 40 -2.88 -5.02 5.52
C ASP A 40 -3.78 -5.07 4.26
N HIS A 41 -4.71 -6.02 4.17
CA HIS A 41 -5.66 -6.08 3.05
C HIS A 41 -6.51 -4.81 2.93
N ARG A 42 -6.98 -4.25 4.05
CA ARG A 42 -7.75 -2.99 4.06
C ARG A 42 -6.87 -1.80 3.67
N ALA A 43 -5.65 -1.71 4.21
CA ALA A 43 -4.71 -0.65 3.91
C ALA A 43 -4.32 -0.63 2.42
N TRP A 44 -4.02 -1.80 1.84
CA TRP A 44 -3.70 -1.93 0.43
C TRP A 44 -4.87 -1.50 -0.44
N ASN A 45 -6.08 -1.94 -0.11
CA ASN A 45 -7.28 -1.56 -0.86
C ASN A 45 -7.58 -0.05 -0.78
N LYS A 46 -7.35 0.60 0.37
CA LYS A 46 -7.45 2.06 0.49
C LYS A 46 -6.47 2.76 -0.47
N GLY A 47 -5.20 2.33 -0.45
CA GLY A 47 -4.17 2.84 -1.35
C GLY A 47 -4.50 2.65 -2.82
N PHE A 48 -5.01 1.46 -3.19
CA PHE A 48 -5.42 1.14 -4.55
C PHE A 48 -6.58 2.01 -5.04
N LYS A 49 -7.53 2.35 -4.16
CA LYS A 49 -8.64 3.26 -4.49
C LYS A 49 -8.25 4.75 -4.46
N GLY A 50 -7.14 5.10 -3.81
CA GLY A 50 -6.74 6.49 -3.57
C GLY A 50 -7.50 7.17 -2.42
N GLU A 51 -8.05 6.39 -1.49
CA GLU A 51 -8.63 6.85 -0.21
C GLU A 51 -7.54 7.02 0.86
#